data_AF-A0AAV0X7D1-F1
#
_entry.id   AF-A0AAV0X7D1-F1
#
_cell.length_a   1.000
_cell.length_b   1.000
_cell.length_c   1.000
_cell.angle_alpha   90.00
_cell.angle_beta   90.00
_cell.angle_gamma   90.00
#
_symmetry.space_group_name_H-M   'P 1'
#
loop_
_entity.id
_entity.type
_entity.pdbx_description
1 polymer ?
#
loop_
_entity_poly.entity_id
_entity_poly.type
_entity_poly.pdbx_seq_one_letter_code
_entity_poly.pdbx_strand_id
1 'polypeptide(L)'
;MGTSMLKCFMEIINKLDSIVLIKRDQQISERRNIKNDADNTFMEIDERKNETVVPSNEAYELATSMMYSEWMLEVPEDIDSWIAVLCPEGKRCCVIAQDNKTKTVNKFGTTLNYYSSLFPYGCRASYNCPSHRKRTVLDCVYSFKFKKYYILDIIEWMGVPYTDFDAEFRFYFIQSKLSEIPGINEKSATNFYPFELAPRMVTRDLYQHIFEKSQFFHDNIDLDGINFYYPESLYTPGESPLVLWLKPFMIPDVLQKPVNDHLVQLNRPPDYVNIFEYSQSLKKKNKKFKKKKNITSNCDKMEVENLVEVEMDKDPIIDNAICMEN
;
A
#
# COMPACT_ATOMS: atom_id res chain seq x y z
N MET A 1 -18.16 -41.10 -9.86
CA MET A 1 -16.86 -40.63 -9.32
C MET A 1 -16.77 -39.11 -9.11
N GLY A 2 -17.54 -38.26 -9.80
CA GLY A 2 -17.45 -36.79 -9.65
C GLY A 2 -18.01 -36.19 -8.34
N THR A 3 -18.96 -36.85 -7.68
CA THR A 3 -19.65 -36.33 -6.47
C THR A 3 -18.82 -36.40 -5.18
N SER A 4 -17.90 -37.37 -5.07
CA SER A 4 -17.03 -37.53 -3.91
C SER A 4 -15.89 -36.48 -3.87
N MET A 5 -15.30 -36.18 -5.03
CA MET A 5 -14.32 -35.09 -5.14
C MET A 5 -14.92 -33.72 -4.85
N LEU A 6 -16.15 -33.45 -5.31
CA LEU A 6 -16.81 -32.18 -5.00
C LEU A 6 -17.08 -32.03 -3.49
N LYS A 7 -17.55 -33.08 -2.81
CA LYS A 7 -17.77 -33.05 -1.35
C LYS A 7 -16.48 -32.83 -0.57
N CYS A 8 -15.41 -33.55 -0.91
CA CYS A 8 -14.11 -33.39 -0.26
C CYS A 8 -13.53 -31.99 -0.51
N PHE A 9 -13.73 -31.43 -1.70
CA PHE A 9 -13.30 -30.07 -2.03
C PHE A 9 -14.08 -29.01 -1.24
N MET A 10 -15.41 -29.16 -1.11
CA MET A 10 -16.24 -28.26 -0.29
C MET A 10 -15.90 -28.37 1.20
N GLU A 11 -15.60 -29.56 1.72
CA GLU A 11 -15.14 -29.74 3.10
C GLU A 11 -13.79 -29.07 3.36
N ILE A 12 -12.85 -29.14 2.41
CA ILE A 12 -11.55 -28.47 2.51
C ILE A 12 -11.72 -26.95 2.48
N ILE A 13 -12.61 -26.43 1.61
CA ILE A 13 -12.95 -25.00 1.56
C ILE A 13 -13.54 -24.55 2.89
N ASN A 14 -14.59 -25.23 3.36
CA ASN A 14 -15.23 -24.90 4.64
C ASN A 14 -14.23 -24.91 5.80
N LYS A 15 -13.28 -25.85 5.80
CA LYS A 15 -12.25 -25.96 6.83
C LYS A 15 -11.21 -24.83 6.72
N LEU A 16 -10.85 -24.39 5.51
CA LEU A 16 -9.97 -23.25 5.29
C LEU A 16 -10.63 -21.93 5.69
N ASP A 17 -11.89 -21.74 5.30
CA ASP A 17 -12.69 -20.56 5.66
C ASP A 17 -12.82 -20.48 7.19
N SER A 18 -13.13 -21.61 7.84
CA SER A 18 -13.14 -21.71 9.32
C SER A 18 -11.80 -21.32 9.95
N ILE A 19 -10.66 -21.69 9.36
CA ILE A 19 -9.34 -21.35 9.92
C ILE A 19 -9.06 -19.85 9.81
N VAL A 20 -9.41 -19.21 8.69
CA VAL A 20 -9.20 -17.76 8.47
C VAL A 20 -10.08 -16.95 9.42
N LEU A 21 -11.34 -17.34 9.58
CA LEU A 21 -12.25 -16.83 10.60
C LEU A 21 -11.66 -16.91 12.01
N ILE A 22 -11.27 -18.12 12.42
CA ILE A 22 -10.71 -18.37 13.75
C ILE A 22 -9.50 -17.47 13.99
N LYS A 23 -8.61 -17.32 13.00
CA LYS A 23 -7.43 -16.44 13.12
C LYS A 23 -7.83 -14.96 13.27
N ARG A 24 -8.81 -14.48 12.50
CA ARG A 24 -9.33 -13.11 12.59
C ARG A 24 -9.99 -12.85 13.94
N ASP A 25 -10.89 -13.72 14.36
CA ASP A 25 -11.61 -13.60 15.63
C ASP A 25 -10.68 -13.72 16.83
N GLN A 26 -9.66 -14.59 16.75
CA GLN A 26 -8.58 -14.66 17.74
C GLN A 26 -7.86 -13.32 17.84
N GLN A 27 -7.40 -12.74 16.73
CA GLN A 27 -6.71 -11.45 16.75
C GLN A 27 -7.61 -10.31 17.27
N ILE A 28 -8.89 -10.28 16.90
CA ILE A 28 -9.86 -9.30 17.41
C ILE A 28 -10.08 -9.48 18.91
N SER A 29 -10.24 -10.72 19.38
CA SER A 29 -10.45 -11.00 20.81
C SER A 29 -9.21 -10.69 21.66
N GLU A 30 -8.01 -11.00 21.16
CA GLU A 30 -6.74 -10.60 21.77
C GLU A 30 -6.65 -9.09 21.90
N ARG A 31 -7.05 -8.33 20.86
CA ARG A 31 -7.08 -6.86 20.89
C ARG A 31 -8.03 -6.32 21.95
N ARG A 32 -9.25 -6.84 22.00
CA ARG A 32 -10.27 -6.45 22.99
C ARG A 32 -9.80 -6.74 24.41
N ASN A 33 -9.16 -7.90 24.63
CA ASN A 33 -8.63 -8.27 25.94
C ASN A 33 -7.46 -7.37 26.36
N ILE A 34 -6.54 -7.04 25.44
CA ILE A 34 -5.43 -6.11 25.73
C ILE A 34 -5.97 -4.71 26.08
N LYS A 35 -7.00 -4.20 25.39
CA LYS A 35 -7.62 -2.92 25.75
C LYS A 35 -8.25 -2.95 27.15
N ASN A 36 -8.88 -4.06 27.54
CA ASN A 36 -9.44 -4.23 28.88
C ASN A 36 -8.35 -4.30 29.97
N ASP A 37 -7.17 -4.84 29.67
CA ASP A 37 -6.03 -4.89 30.60
C ASP A 37 -5.21 -3.59 30.63
N ALA A 38 -5.19 -2.84 29.51
CA ALA A 38 -4.47 -1.57 29.37
C ALA A 38 -5.06 -0.43 30.21
N ASP A 39 -6.33 -0.54 30.64
CA ASP A 39 -6.93 0.37 31.62
C ASP A 39 -6.29 0.25 33.03
N ASN A 40 -5.38 -0.71 33.26
CA ASN A 40 -4.73 -0.96 34.55
C ASN A 40 -3.18 -0.95 34.57
N THR A 41 -2.48 -0.55 33.50
CA THR A 41 -1.00 -0.58 33.53
C THR A 41 -0.32 0.64 32.88
N PHE A 42 0.37 1.43 33.72
CA PHE A 42 1.27 2.53 33.35
C PHE A 42 2.57 1.95 32.75
N MET A 43 2.99 2.42 31.57
CA MET A 43 4.13 1.86 30.82
C MET A 43 5.49 2.28 31.39
N GLU A 44 6.37 1.31 31.64
CA GLU A 44 7.81 1.52 31.79
C GLU A 44 8.50 1.63 30.41
N ILE A 45 9.40 2.61 30.27
CA ILE A 45 10.19 2.85 29.05
C ILE A 45 11.46 1.99 29.13
N ASP A 46 11.58 1.02 28.22
CA ASP A 46 12.73 0.11 28.19
C ASP A 46 13.86 0.68 27.30
N GLU A 47 14.98 1.05 27.93
CA GLU A 47 16.18 1.55 27.23
C GLU A 47 16.97 0.39 26.60
N ARG A 48 16.85 0.19 25.27
CA ARG A 48 17.66 -0.82 24.56
C ARG A 48 19.11 -0.36 24.35
N LYS A 49 20.04 -1.21 24.82
CA LYS A 49 21.49 -1.07 24.67
C LYS A 49 21.97 -1.23 23.23
N ASN A 50 23.01 -0.47 22.90
CA ASN A 50 23.70 -0.45 21.61
C ASN A 50 24.39 -1.79 21.31
N GLU A 51 23.89 -2.53 20.33
CA GLU A 51 24.66 -3.59 19.66
C GLU A 51 25.04 -3.14 18.25
N THR A 52 26.29 -3.40 17.88
CA THR A 52 26.90 -3.07 16.58
C THR A 52 26.23 -3.87 15.45
N VAL A 53 25.43 -3.19 14.64
CA VAL A 53 24.69 -3.74 13.49
C VAL A 53 25.59 -3.80 12.24
N VAL A 54 25.79 -5.01 11.71
CA VAL A 54 26.28 -5.25 10.34
C VAL A 54 25.25 -4.66 9.35
N PRO A 55 25.63 -3.95 8.27
CA PRO A 55 24.64 -3.31 7.41
C PRO A 55 23.85 -4.37 6.62
N SER A 56 22.76 -4.85 7.22
CA SER A 56 21.62 -5.36 6.47
C SER A 56 21.10 -4.22 5.60
N ASN A 57 20.63 -4.52 4.41
CA ASN A 57 20.04 -3.50 3.54
C ASN A 57 18.71 -3.07 4.18
N GLU A 58 18.75 -2.08 5.07
CA GLU A 58 17.62 -1.60 5.87
C GLU A 58 16.38 -1.27 5.01
N ALA A 59 16.61 -0.77 3.80
CA ALA A 59 15.55 -0.52 2.82
C ALA A 59 14.86 -1.81 2.33
N TYR A 60 15.63 -2.89 2.21
CA TYR A 60 15.09 -4.22 1.89
C TYR A 60 14.20 -4.69 3.04
N GLU A 61 14.68 -4.67 4.29
CA GLU A 61 13.91 -5.11 5.46
C GLU A 61 12.59 -4.35 5.62
N LEU A 62 12.61 -3.02 5.46
CA LEU A 62 11.40 -2.20 5.50
C LEU A 62 10.40 -2.57 4.38
N ALA A 63 10.90 -2.74 3.16
CA ALA A 63 10.05 -3.00 2.01
C ALA A 63 9.49 -4.43 1.98
N THR A 64 10.24 -5.41 2.49
CA THR A 64 9.77 -6.79 2.64
C THR A 64 8.83 -6.94 3.84
N SER A 65 8.92 -6.04 4.82
CA SER A 65 8.07 -6.01 6.02
C SER A 65 6.77 -5.22 5.86
N MET A 66 6.34 -4.90 4.62
CA MET A 66 5.04 -4.27 4.40
C MET A 66 3.88 -5.23 4.70
N MET A 67 2.78 -4.68 5.22
CA MET A 67 1.53 -5.42 5.45
C MET A 67 0.79 -5.62 4.12
N TYR A 68 0.18 -6.77 3.90
CA TYR A 68 -0.61 -7.06 2.70
C TYR A 68 -2.02 -7.51 3.08
N SER A 69 -2.98 -7.09 2.27
CA SER A 69 -4.37 -7.48 2.42
C SER A 69 -4.62 -8.90 1.92
N GLU A 70 -5.52 -9.63 2.58
CA GLU A 70 -6.09 -10.86 2.06
C GLU A 70 -7.34 -10.57 1.19
N TRP A 71 -7.76 -11.51 0.35
CA TRP A 71 -9.04 -11.38 -0.35
C TRP A 71 -10.18 -11.53 0.66
N MET A 72 -11.24 -10.72 0.55
CA MET A 72 -12.45 -10.86 1.38
C MET A 72 -13.29 -12.06 0.91
N LEU A 73 -12.82 -13.27 1.20
CA LEU A 73 -13.55 -14.51 0.92
C LEU A 73 -14.78 -14.65 1.83
N GLU A 74 -14.67 -14.08 3.02
CA GLU A 74 -15.74 -14.01 3.99
C GLU A 74 -15.90 -12.58 4.50
N VAL A 75 -17.15 -12.18 4.68
CA VAL A 75 -17.52 -10.84 5.12
C VAL A 75 -17.60 -10.81 6.64
N PRO A 76 -16.80 -9.97 7.33
CA PRO A 76 -16.97 -9.71 8.76
C PRO A 76 -18.40 -9.25 9.09
N GLU A 77 -18.98 -9.73 10.19
CA GLU A 77 -20.32 -9.28 10.63
C GLU A 77 -20.37 -7.77 10.88
N ASP A 78 -19.26 -7.18 11.32
CA ASP A 78 -19.10 -5.76 11.62
C ASP A 78 -18.43 -4.97 10.50
N ILE A 79 -18.39 -5.48 9.26
CA ILE A 79 -17.69 -4.87 8.12
C ILE A 79 -18.09 -3.40 7.88
N ASP A 80 -19.33 -3.04 8.19
CA ASP A 80 -19.87 -1.69 8.07
C ASP A 80 -19.15 -0.66 8.97
N SER A 81 -18.52 -1.12 10.05
CA SER A 81 -17.72 -0.32 11.00
C SER A 81 -16.23 -0.29 10.66
N TRP A 82 -15.79 -1.05 9.64
CA TRP A 82 -14.39 -1.05 9.20
C TRP A 82 -14.08 0.22 8.39
N ILE A 83 -12.78 0.43 8.11
CA ILE A 83 -12.32 1.58 7.33
C ILE A 83 -12.03 1.13 5.90
N ALA A 84 -12.78 1.64 4.94
CA ALA A 84 -12.53 1.47 3.52
C ALA A 84 -11.50 2.48 3.02
N VAL A 85 -10.41 2.00 2.42
CA VAL A 85 -9.36 2.82 1.79
C VAL A 85 -9.37 2.54 0.27
N LEU A 86 -9.67 3.57 -0.51
CA LEU A 86 -9.77 3.49 -1.97
C LEU A 86 -8.37 3.55 -2.59
N CYS A 87 -7.98 2.48 -3.29
CA CYS A 87 -6.66 2.34 -3.87
C CYS A 87 -6.70 2.66 -5.38
N PRO A 88 -5.93 3.64 -5.85
CA PRO A 88 -5.88 3.96 -7.27
C PRO A 88 -5.08 2.93 -8.07
N GLU A 89 -5.25 2.94 -9.39
CA GLU A 89 -4.39 2.18 -10.30
C GLU A 89 -2.92 2.62 -10.18
N GLY A 90 -2.03 1.66 -9.93
CA GLY A 90 -0.61 1.95 -9.82
C GLY A 90 0.23 0.78 -9.33
N LYS A 91 1.41 1.09 -8.79
CA LYS A 91 2.29 0.09 -8.16
C LYS A 91 2.51 0.43 -6.71
N ARG A 92 2.19 -0.53 -5.85
CA ARG A 92 2.51 -0.45 -4.43
C ARG A 92 4.02 -0.41 -4.21
N CYS A 93 4.46 0.46 -3.30
CA CYS A 93 5.85 0.73 -3.01
C CYS A 93 6.01 1.29 -1.59
N CYS A 94 7.20 1.08 -1.02
CA CYS A 94 7.63 1.70 0.22
C CYS A 94 8.36 3.01 -0.14
N VAL A 95 7.98 4.12 0.49
CA VAL A 95 8.65 5.41 0.34
C VAL A 95 9.41 5.72 1.62
N ILE A 96 10.70 6.02 1.49
CA ILE A 96 11.61 6.28 2.61
C ILE A 96 12.26 7.64 2.43
N ALA A 97 11.95 8.59 3.30
CA ALA A 97 12.59 9.91 3.38
C ALA A 97 13.61 9.91 4.54
N GLN A 98 14.89 10.10 4.21
CA GLN A 98 16.02 10.03 5.15
C GLN A 98 17.24 10.72 4.53
N ASP A 99 18.11 11.30 5.36
CA ASP A 99 19.39 11.90 4.93
C ASP A 99 19.25 12.91 3.76
N ASN A 100 18.23 13.76 3.85
CA ASN A 100 17.91 14.82 2.89
C ASN A 100 17.56 14.33 1.47
N LYS A 101 17.11 13.08 1.35
CA LYS A 101 16.61 12.48 0.11
C LYS A 101 15.43 11.56 0.39
N THR A 102 14.63 11.34 -0.62
CA THR A 102 13.55 10.36 -0.61
C THR A 102 13.85 9.28 -1.62
N LYS A 103 13.60 8.01 -1.26
CA LYS A 103 13.73 6.87 -2.16
C LYS A 103 12.45 6.06 -2.20
N THR A 104 12.13 5.54 -3.37
CA THR A 104 11.03 4.59 -3.56
C THR A 104 11.60 3.20 -3.71
N VAL A 105 11.08 2.26 -2.93
CA VAL A 105 11.51 0.86 -2.88
C VAL A 105 10.33 -0.03 -3.24
N ASN A 106 10.53 -0.97 -4.14
CA ASN A 106 9.49 -1.93 -4.50
C ASN A 106 9.32 -3.01 -3.41
N LYS A 107 8.28 -3.84 -3.51
CA LYS A 107 8.03 -4.97 -2.59
C LYS A 107 9.13 -6.03 -2.49
N PHE A 108 10.13 -5.99 -3.37
CA PHE A 108 11.28 -6.90 -3.36
C PHE A 108 12.52 -6.24 -2.75
N GLY A 109 12.38 -5.05 -2.18
CA GLY A 109 13.49 -4.28 -1.60
C GLY A 109 14.41 -3.61 -2.62
N THR A 110 14.05 -3.62 -3.92
CA THR A 110 14.82 -2.90 -4.94
C THR A 110 14.46 -1.42 -4.91
N THR A 111 15.45 -0.56 -4.76
CA THR A 111 15.26 0.89 -4.90
C THR A 111 15.03 1.23 -6.37
N LEU A 112 13.91 1.89 -6.66
CA LEU A 112 13.50 2.27 -8.01
C LEU A 112 14.01 3.66 -8.39
N ASN A 113 13.94 4.62 -7.47
CA ASN A 113 14.36 5.99 -7.75
C ASN A 113 14.70 6.78 -6.46
N TYR A 114 15.46 7.86 -6.61
CA TYR A 114 15.76 8.86 -5.60
C TYR A 114 15.29 10.25 -6.03
N TYR A 115 14.71 11.02 -5.12
CA TYR A 115 14.18 12.36 -5.40
C TYR A 115 14.04 13.20 -4.13
N SER A 116 13.79 14.49 -4.27
CA SER A 116 13.46 15.38 -3.15
C SER A 116 11.96 15.30 -2.83
N SER A 117 11.62 15.25 -1.54
CA SER A 117 10.25 15.45 -1.06
C SER A 117 10.21 16.40 0.14
N LEU A 118 9.03 16.93 0.44
CA LEU A 118 8.80 17.80 1.60
C LEU A 118 8.67 17.06 2.93
N PHE A 119 8.76 15.72 2.95
CA PHE A 119 8.78 14.98 4.21
C PHE A 119 10.02 15.35 5.05
N PRO A 120 9.95 15.21 6.38
CA PRO A 120 11.12 15.36 7.24
C PRO A 120 12.29 14.54 6.70
N TYR A 121 13.45 15.19 6.56
CA TYR A 121 14.67 14.58 5.99
C TYR A 121 14.53 14.09 4.53
N GLY A 122 13.48 14.48 3.80
CA GLY A 122 13.23 14.10 2.41
C GLY A 122 13.87 15.01 1.36
N CYS A 123 14.33 16.20 1.76
CA CYS A 123 15.07 17.15 0.92
C CYS A 123 16.09 17.94 1.77
N ARG A 124 17.03 18.60 1.09
CA ARG A 124 17.98 19.51 1.74
C ARG A 124 17.27 20.80 2.16
N ALA A 125 17.04 20.96 3.45
CA ALA A 125 16.61 22.22 4.06
C ALA A 125 17.71 22.74 5.00
N SER A 126 17.89 24.06 5.07
CA SER A 126 19.00 24.72 5.81
C SER A 126 19.03 24.41 7.31
N TYR A 127 17.92 23.94 7.88
CA TYR A 127 17.75 23.62 9.30
C TYR A 127 17.72 22.11 9.60
N ASN A 128 17.81 21.24 8.59
CA ASN A 128 17.83 19.79 8.79
C ASN A 128 19.29 19.29 8.89
N CYS A 129 19.76 19.06 10.12
CA CYS A 129 21.00 18.31 10.31
C CYS A 129 20.72 16.85 9.90
N PRO A 130 21.49 16.25 8.97
CA PRO A 130 21.33 14.85 8.60
C PRO A 130 21.38 13.96 9.85
N SER A 131 20.42 13.04 9.95
CA SER A 131 20.37 12.08 11.05
C SER A 131 19.95 10.73 10.49
N HIS A 132 20.87 9.77 10.52
CA HIS A 132 20.60 8.40 10.11
C HIS A 132 19.51 7.72 10.95
N ARG A 133 19.20 8.27 12.14
CA ARG A 133 18.18 7.72 13.04
C ARG A 133 16.78 8.27 12.80
N LYS A 134 16.64 9.33 12.00
CA LYS A 134 15.34 9.98 11.77
C LYS A 134 14.96 9.82 10.31
N ARG A 135 13.90 9.06 10.08
CA ARG A 135 13.33 8.83 8.76
C ARG A 135 11.81 8.83 8.82
N THR A 136 11.22 9.02 7.66
CA THR A 136 9.79 8.81 7.43
C THR A 136 9.64 7.64 6.46
N VAL A 137 8.81 6.66 6.81
CA VAL A 137 8.54 5.46 6.01
C VAL A 137 7.03 5.35 5.79
N LEU A 138 6.63 5.31 4.52
CA LEU A 138 5.23 5.29 4.09
C LEU A 138 4.96 4.11 3.17
N ASP A 139 3.75 3.56 3.27
CA ASP A 139 3.21 2.60 2.32
C ASP A 139 2.35 3.35 1.30
N CYS A 140 2.75 3.27 0.03
CA CYS A 140 2.20 4.10 -1.03
C CYS A 140 1.84 3.29 -2.27
N VAL A 141 0.95 3.83 -3.08
CA VAL A 141 0.75 3.46 -4.49
C VAL A 141 1.29 4.56 -5.37
N TYR A 142 2.23 4.24 -6.25
CA TYR A 142 2.71 5.16 -7.28
C TYR A 142 1.87 5.04 -8.55
N SER A 143 1.28 6.15 -8.98
CA SER A 143 0.66 6.27 -10.30
C SER A 143 1.70 6.69 -11.33
N PHE A 144 1.95 5.84 -12.33
CA PHE A 144 2.85 6.20 -13.44
C PHE A 144 2.27 7.29 -14.34
N LYS A 145 0.96 7.22 -14.59
CA LYS A 145 0.25 8.15 -15.49
C LYS A 145 0.36 9.59 -15.00
N PHE A 146 0.17 9.80 -13.70
CA PHE A 146 0.17 11.13 -13.09
C PHE A 146 1.47 11.48 -12.36
N LYS A 147 2.42 10.54 -12.29
CA LYS A 147 3.69 10.71 -11.57
C LYS A 147 3.46 11.26 -10.15
N LYS A 148 2.56 10.60 -9.42
CA LYS A 148 2.06 11.00 -8.09
C LYS A 148 2.00 9.78 -7.18
N TYR A 149 2.24 9.99 -5.89
CA TYR A 149 2.10 8.96 -4.87
C TYR A 149 0.81 9.15 -4.09
N TYR A 150 0.10 8.04 -3.88
CA TYR A 150 -1.05 7.96 -2.98
C TYR A 150 -0.65 7.18 -1.74
N ILE A 151 -0.72 7.84 -0.58
CA ILE A 151 -0.33 7.26 0.70
C ILE A 151 -1.47 6.39 1.21
N LEU A 152 -1.19 5.10 1.36
CA LEU A 152 -2.10 4.14 1.98
C LEU A 152 -1.95 4.24 3.50
N ASP A 153 -0.71 4.18 3.98
CA ASP A 153 -0.41 3.99 5.40
C ASP A 153 0.91 4.64 5.83
N ILE A 154 1.08 4.77 7.14
CA ILE A 154 2.30 5.25 7.79
C ILE A 154 2.94 4.11 8.60
N ILE A 155 4.23 3.89 8.37
CA ILE A 155 5.01 2.87 9.06
C ILE A 155 5.90 3.53 10.12
N GLU A 156 6.56 4.63 9.75
CA GLU A 156 7.46 5.36 10.63
C GLU A 156 7.40 6.87 10.33
N TRP A 157 7.46 7.70 11.36
CA TRP A 157 7.54 9.15 11.21
C TRP A 157 8.62 9.75 12.10
N MET A 158 9.60 10.41 11.48
CA MET A 158 10.74 11.03 12.16
C MET A 158 11.49 10.11 13.14
N GLY A 159 11.62 8.82 12.81
CA GLY A 159 12.30 7.83 13.66
C GLY A 159 11.38 7.08 14.64
N VAL A 160 10.10 7.45 14.73
CA VAL A 160 9.13 6.78 15.61
C VAL A 160 8.34 5.75 14.81
N PRO A 161 8.38 4.45 15.15
CA PRO A 161 7.55 3.44 14.50
C PRO A 161 6.09 3.61 14.92
N TYR A 162 5.18 3.58 13.96
CA TYR A 162 3.74 3.64 14.19
C TYR A 162 3.06 2.28 14.08
N THR A 163 3.83 1.21 13.84
CA THR A 163 3.31 -0.14 13.58
C THR A 163 2.48 -0.71 14.73
N ASP A 164 2.78 -0.29 15.96
CA ASP A 164 2.10 -0.74 17.19
C ASP A 164 0.83 0.05 17.53
N PHE A 165 0.41 0.97 16.67
CA PHE A 165 -0.84 1.70 16.80
C PHE A 165 -1.94 1.17 15.88
N ASP A 166 -3.18 1.30 16.36
CA ASP A 166 -4.41 1.01 15.64
C ASP A 166 -4.46 1.75 14.28
N ALA A 167 -5.07 1.11 13.28
CA ALA A 167 -5.22 1.67 11.93
C ALA A 167 -5.92 3.02 11.94
N GLU A 168 -6.96 3.18 12.76
CA GLU A 168 -7.67 4.45 12.91
C GLU A 168 -6.73 5.58 13.34
N PHE A 169 -5.88 5.33 14.34
CA PHE A 169 -4.90 6.31 14.81
C PHE A 169 -3.84 6.59 13.74
N ARG A 170 -3.28 5.54 13.10
CA ARG A 170 -2.30 5.71 12.02
C ARG A 170 -2.84 6.58 10.90
N PHE A 171 -4.10 6.37 10.52
CA PHE A 171 -4.79 7.11 9.46
C PHE A 171 -5.07 8.55 9.85
N TYR A 172 -5.56 8.80 11.07
CA TYR A 172 -5.71 10.15 11.61
C TYR A 172 -4.38 10.90 11.65
N PHE A 173 -3.33 10.23 12.13
CA PHE A 173 -2.01 10.84 12.31
C PHE A 173 -1.40 11.27 10.98
N ILE A 174 -1.37 10.39 9.97
CA ILE A 174 -0.80 10.75 8.66
C ILE A 174 -1.63 11.85 7.97
N GLN A 175 -2.95 11.84 8.10
CA GLN A 175 -3.82 12.92 7.61
C GLN A 175 -3.44 14.27 8.24
N SER A 176 -3.29 14.30 9.57
CA SER A 176 -2.87 15.51 10.31
C SER A 176 -1.47 15.97 9.90
N LYS A 177 -0.54 15.05 9.65
CA LYS A 177 0.82 15.42 9.25
C LYS A 177 0.90 15.96 7.83
N LEU A 178 0.09 15.44 6.91
CA LEU A 178 0.04 15.96 5.55
C LEU A 178 -0.57 17.37 5.48
N SER A 179 -1.57 17.69 6.31
CA SER A 179 -2.15 19.04 6.37
C SER A 179 -1.18 20.08 6.93
N GLU A 180 -0.17 19.67 7.70
CA GLU A 180 0.91 20.51 8.22
C GLU A 180 2.02 20.79 7.19
N ILE A 181 2.01 20.17 6.00
CA ILE A 181 3.07 20.31 4.98
C ILE A 181 2.50 21.00 3.73
N PRO A 182 2.62 22.34 3.61
CA PRO A 182 2.14 23.08 2.44
C PRO A 182 2.80 22.62 1.14
N GLY A 183 2.01 22.44 0.08
CA GLY A 183 2.49 22.07 -1.26
C GLY A 183 2.94 20.61 -1.40
N ILE A 184 2.66 19.75 -0.40
CA ILE A 184 3.00 18.31 -0.49
C ILE A 184 2.30 17.60 -1.66
N ASN A 185 1.12 18.08 -2.04
CA ASN A 185 0.32 17.61 -3.18
C ASN A 185 0.66 18.32 -4.50
N GLU A 186 1.69 19.17 -4.52
CA GLU A 186 2.12 19.93 -5.70
C GLU A 186 3.56 19.62 -6.06
N LYS A 187 3.89 19.72 -7.35
CA LYS A 187 5.26 19.56 -7.82
C LYS A 187 6.03 20.85 -7.63
N SER A 188 7.23 20.77 -7.06
CA SER A 188 8.13 21.91 -6.86
C SER A 188 9.60 21.48 -6.95
N ALA A 189 10.53 22.44 -6.83
CA ALA A 189 11.97 22.15 -6.82
C ALA A 189 12.40 21.27 -5.62
N THR A 190 11.69 21.37 -4.49
CA THR A 190 11.94 20.59 -3.27
C THR A 190 10.96 19.42 -3.09
N ASN A 191 9.92 19.34 -3.93
CA ASN A 191 8.95 18.25 -3.99
C ASN A 191 8.80 17.71 -5.41
N PHE A 192 9.63 16.73 -5.80
CA PHE A 192 9.66 16.28 -7.18
C PHE A 192 8.38 15.56 -7.63
N TYR A 193 7.77 14.81 -6.70
CA TYR A 193 6.50 14.11 -6.92
C TYR A 193 5.46 14.59 -5.90
N PRO A 194 4.25 14.93 -6.33
CA PRO A 194 3.11 15.11 -5.45
C PRO A 194 2.79 13.87 -4.60
N PHE A 195 2.36 14.11 -3.37
CA PHE A 195 1.79 13.09 -2.48
C PHE A 195 0.37 13.48 -2.07
N GLU A 196 -0.55 12.55 -2.20
CA GLU A 196 -1.93 12.68 -1.72
C GLU A 196 -2.28 11.51 -0.80
N LEU A 197 -3.16 11.73 0.16
CA LEU A 197 -3.70 10.64 0.95
C LEU A 197 -4.72 9.85 0.12
N ALA A 198 -4.64 8.52 0.13
CA ALA A 198 -5.68 7.70 -0.46
C ALA A 198 -7.03 7.98 0.25
N PRO A 199 -8.12 8.26 -0.52
CA PRO A 199 -9.43 8.50 0.06
C PRO A 199 -9.84 7.34 0.96
N ARG A 200 -10.37 7.67 2.14
CA ARG A 200 -10.79 6.68 3.12
C ARG A 200 -12.04 7.13 3.86
N MET A 201 -12.88 6.18 4.24
CA MET A 201 -14.12 6.42 4.96
C MET A 201 -14.55 5.16 5.71
N VAL A 202 -15.51 5.29 6.62
CA VAL A 202 -16.14 4.12 7.22
C VAL A 202 -16.92 3.36 6.14
N THR A 203 -16.86 2.04 6.15
CA THR A 203 -17.40 1.18 5.09
C THR A 203 -18.90 1.43 4.83
N ARG A 204 -19.71 1.66 5.86
CA ARG A 204 -21.13 1.99 5.65
C ARG A 204 -21.34 3.22 4.74
N ASP A 205 -20.43 4.20 4.82
CA ASP A 205 -20.51 5.46 4.07
C ASP A 205 -19.99 5.26 2.63
N LEU A 206 -19.14 4.25 2.40
CA LEU A 206 -18.62 3.86 1.10
C LEU A 206 -19.75 3.49 0.13
N TYR A 207 -20.76 2.76 0.60
CA TYR A 207 -21.79 2.18 -0.27
C TYR A 207 -22.54 3.22 -1.11
N GLN A 208 -22.90 4.34 -0.50
CA GLN A 208 -23.53 5.45 -1.21
C GLN A 208 -22.56 6.05 -2.24
N HIS A 209 -21.30 6.27 -1.83
CA HIS A 209 -20.28 6.87 -2.68
C HIS A 209 -19.96 6.03 -3.92
N ILE A 210 -19.83 4.70 -3.78
CA ILE A 210 -19.52 3.80 -4.90
C ILE A 210 -20.69 3.52 -5.82
N PHE A 211 -21.91 3.77 -5.35
CA PHE A 211 -23.09 3.72 -6.19
C PHE A 211 -23.24 5.00 -7.03
N GLU A 212 -23.07 6.17 -6.39
CA GLU A 212 -23.30 7.47 -7.02
C GLU A 212 -22.11 7.96 -7.87
N LYS A 213 -20.88 7.64 -7.49
CA LYS A 213 -19.65 8.17 -8.12
C LYS A 213 -18.90 7.07 -8.84
N SER A 214 -18.28 7.44 -9.96
CA SER A 214 -17.35 6.59 -10.71
C SER A 214 -15.89 7.05 -10.60
N GLN A 215 -15.63 8.20 -9.96
CA GLN A 215 -14.31 8.81 -9.81
C GLN A 215 -14.12 9.29 -8.37
N PHE A 216 -12.95 8.98 -7.80
CA PHE A 216 -12.64 9.26 -6.38
C PHE A 216 -11.37 10.07 -6.19
N PHE A 217 -10.69 10.42 -7.29
CA PHE A 217 -9.39 11.04 -7.29
C PHE A 217 -9.40 12.24 -8.25
N HIS A 218 -8.73 13.33 -7.88
CA HIS A 218 -8.76 14.59 -8.64
C HIS A 218 -8.26 14.46 -10.09
N ASP A 219 -7.36 13.51 -10.36
CA ASP A 219 -6.71 13.37 -11.67
C ASP A 219 -7.45 12.43 -12.62
N ASN A 220 -8.68 12.01 -12.31
CA ASN A 220 -9.38 10.94 -13.05
C ASN A 220 -8.54 9.66 -13.19
N ILE A 221 -7.90 9.25 -12.09
CA ILE A 221 -7.23 7.96 -11.99
C ILE A 221 -8.25 6.90 -11.62
N ASP A 222 -8.15 5.76 -12.30
CA ASP A 222 -9.08 4.65 -12.10
C ASP A 222 -8.91 4.05 -10.70
N LEU A 223 -10.04 3.67 -10.11
CA LEU A 223 -10.09 2.91 -8.87
C LEU A 223 -9.65 1.46 -9.14
N ASP A 224 -8.51 1.06 -8.59
CA ASP A 224 -8.03 -0.33 -8.73
C ASP A 224 -8.82 -1.26 -7.83
N GLY A 225 -9.07 -0.85 -6.59
CA GLY A 225 -9.83 -1.62 -5.62
C GLY A 225 -9.82 -0.96 -4.25
N ILE A 226 -10.35 -1.67 -3.26
CA ILE A 226 -10.60 -1.12 -1.93
C ILE A 226 -10.02 -2.07 -0.90
N ASN A 227 -9.20 -1.52 0.00
CA ASN A 227 -8.80 -2.20 1.23
C ASN A 227 -9.82 -1.89 2.34
N PHE A 228 -10.18 -2.89 3.12
CA PHE A 228 -11.04 -2.79 4.30
C PHE A 228 -10.21 -3.13 5.52
N TYR A 229 -9.90 -2.14 6.33
CA TYR A 229 -9.10 -2.27 7.54
C TYR A 229 -10.00 -2.40 8.76
N TYR A 230 -9.72 -3.40 9.61
CA TYR A 230 -10.26 -3.39 10.96
C TYR A 230 -9.69 -2.16 11.71
N PRO A 231 -10.50 -1.31 12.34
CA PRO A 231 -10.04 -0.04 12.90
C PRO A 231 -8.89 -0.19 13.91
N GLU A 232 -8.91 -1.27 14.70
CA GLU A 232 -7.92 -1.56 15.74
C GLU A 232 -6.76 -2.46 15.26
N SER A 233 -6.63 -2.65 13.94
CA SER A 233 -5.54 -3.47 13.39
C SER A 233 -4.20 -2.75 13.47
N LEU A 234 -3.18 -3.48 13.93
CA LEU A 234 -1.80 -3.02 13.80
C LEU A 234 -1.28 -3.13 12.38
N TYR A 235 -0.18 -2.43 12.12
CA TYR A 235 0.57 -2.65 10.90
C TYR A 235 1.52 -3.85 11.09
N THR A 236 1.05 -5.04 10.70
CA THR A 236 1.82 -6.28 10.83
C THR A 236 2.44 -6.70 9.49
N PRO A 237 3.76 -6.98 9.42
CA PRO A 237 4.39 -7.47 8.20
C PRO A 237 3.73 -8.73 7.62
N GLY A 238 3.57 -8.79 6.30
CA GLY A 238 2.98 -9.94 5.60
C GLY A 238 1.46 -9.87 5.43
N GLU A 239 0.84 -10.97 5.00
CA GLU A 239 -0.61 -11.04 4.79
C GLU A 239 -1.36 -10.98 6.15
N SER A 240 -2.33 -10.06 6.24
CA SER A 240 -3.13 -9.84 7.45
C SER A 240 -4.61 -10.08 7.18
N PRO A 241 -5.31 -10.90 7.98
CA PRO A 241 -6.74 -11.11 7.85
C PRO A 241 -7.56 -9.91 8.36
N LEU A 242 -6.90 -8.94 9.01
CA LEU A 242 -7.52 -7.69 9.47
C LEU A 242 -7.49 -6.58 8.41
N VAL A 243 -6.94 -6.88 7.23
CA VAL A 243 -6.99 -6.00 6.07
C VAL A 243 -7.46 -6.82 4.88
N LEU A 244 -8.68 -6.54 4.40
CA LEU A 244 -9.32 -7.31 3.35
C LEU A 244 -9.39 -6.52 2.05
N TRP A 245 -9.37 -7.19 0.90
CA TRP A 245 -9.33 -6.56 -0.41
C TRP A 245 -10.47 -7.02 -1.31
N LEU A 246 -11.09 -6.05 -1.99
CA LEU A 246 -12.03 -6.28 -3.08
C LEU A 246 -11.75 -5.39 -4.28
N LYS A 247 -12.02 -5.92 -5.47
CA LYS A 247 -12.21 -5.11 -6.67
C LYS A 247 -13.63 -4.53 -6.69
N PRO A 248 -13.88 -3.37 -7.33
CA PRO A 248 -15.21 -2.76 -7.35
C PRO A 248 -16.28 -3.72 -7.92
N PHE A 249 -15.94 -4.47 -8.97
CA PHE A 249 -16.84 -5.45 -9.59
C PHE A 249 -17.21 -6.66 -8.70
N MET A 250 -16.51 -6.87 -7.58
CA MET A 250 -16.79 -7.96 -6.63
C MET A 250 -17.78 -7.55 -5.54
N ILE A 251 -17.96 -6.25 -5.30
CA ILE A 251 -18.81 -5.73 -4.22
C ILE A 251 -20.27 -6.19 -4.35
N PRO A 252 -20.90 -6.20 -5.55
CA PRO A 252 -22.26 -6.70 -5.68
C PRO A 252 -22.42 -8.17 -5.26
N ASP A 253 -21.41 -9.00 -5.51
CA ASP A 253 -21.49 -10.44 -5.21
C ASP A 253 -21.13 -10.73 -3.75
N VAL A 254 -20.11 -10.04 -3.22
CA VAL A 254 -19.55 -10.31 -1.88
C VAL A 254 -20.33 -9.57 -0.80
N LEU A 255 -20.50 -8.26 -0.95
CA LEU A 255 -21.15 -7.39 0.06
C LEU A 255 -22.65 -7.21 -0.20
N GLN A 256 -23.16 -7.68 -1.33
CA GLN A 256 -24.57 -7.53 -1.72
C GLN A 256 -25.01 -6.06 -1.76
N LYS A 257 -24.11 -5.17 -2.20
CA LYS A 257 -24.36 -3.73 -2.33
C LYS A 257 -24.27 -3.30 -3.80
N PRO A 258 -25.15 -2.38 -4.25
CA PRO A 258 -25.08 -1.86 -5.60
C PRO A 258 -23.81 -1.01 -5.78
N VAL A 259 -23.29 -1.01 -7.01
CA VAL A 259 -22.11 -0.23 -7.41
C VAL A 259 -22.40 0.41 -8.76
N ASN A 260 -21.81 1.57 -9.01
CA ASN A 260 -21.89 2.26 -10.29
C ASN A 260 -21.49 1.33 -11.45
N ASP A 261 -22.30 1.28 -12.51
CA ASP A 261 -22.10 0.37 -13.65
C ASP A 261 -20.71 0.49 -14.30
N HIS A 262 -20.16 1.71 -14.35
CA HIS A 262 -18.82 1.94 -14.89
C HIS A 262 -17.76 1.20 -14.05
N LEU A 263 -17.83 1.30 -12.72
CA LEU A 263 -16.90 0.62 -11.82
C LEU A 263 -17.06 -0.90 -11.83
N VAL A 264 -18.30 -1.39 -12.05
CA VAL A 264 -18.56 -2.84 -12.17
C VAL A 264 -17.95 -3.42 -13.44
N GLN A 265 -17.90 -2.65 -14.52
CA GLN A 265 -17.29 -3.09 -15.78
C GLN A 265 -15.77 -2.88 -15.79
N LEU A 266 -15.28 -1.89 -15.04
CA LEU A 266 -13.87 -1.54 -14.98
C LEU A 266 -13.02 -2.72 -14.51
N ASN A 267 -12.11 -3.17 -15.37
CA ASN A 267 -11.18 -4.27 -15.13
C ASN A 267 -11.85 -5.61 -14.73
N ARG A 268 -13.16 -5.77 -14.98
CA ARG A 268 -13.87 -7.04 -14.72
C ARG A 268 -13.48 -8.08 -15.79
N PRO A 269 -12.93 -9.23 -15.39
CA PRO A 269 -12.63 -10.31 -16.33
C PRO A 269 -13.93 -10.86 -16.96
N PRO A 270 -13.93 -11.19 -18.27
CA PRO A 270 -15.10 -11.79 -18.93
C PRO A 270 -15.53 -13.13 -18.35
N ASP A 271 -14.57 -13.88 -17.78
CA ASP A 271 -14.74 -15.20 -17.18
C ASP A 271 -14.90 -15.13 -15.64
N TYR A 272 -15.14 -13.95 -15.08
CA TYR A 272 -15.33 -13.79 -13.65
C TYR A 272 -16.68 -14.40 -13.21
N VAL A 273 -16.60 -15.42 -12.36
CA VAL A 273 -17.76 -16.11 -11.77
C VAL A 273 -17.99 -15.65 -10.33
N ASN A 274 -16.95 -15.74 -9.50
CA ASN A 274 -16.97 -15.35 -8.09
C ASN A 274 -15.54 -15.10 -7.59
N ILE A 275 -15.42 -14.52 -6.39
CA ILE A 275 -14.12 -14.19 -5.78
C ILE A 275 -13.23 -15.42 -5.51
N PHE A 276 -13.83 -16.55 -5.14
CA PHE A 276 -13.07 -17.77 -4.83
C PHE A 276 -12.34 -18.29 -6.08
N GLU A 277 -13.05 -18.45 -7.19
CA GLU A 277 -12.48 -18.89 -8.46
C GLU A 277 -11.47 -17.88 -9.00
N TYR A 278 -11.80 -16.59 -8.90
CA TYR A 278 -10.92 -15.52 -9.34
C TYR A 278 -9.59 -15.51 -8.57
N SER A 279 -9.63 -15.52 -7.24
CA SER A 279 -8.44 -15.52 -6.40
C SER A 279 -7.55 -16.75 -6.65
N GLN A 280 -8.16 -17.93 -6.86
CA GLN A 280 -7.43 -19.15 -7.20
C GLN A 280 -6.80 -19.09 -8.60
N SER A 281 -7.49 -18.50 -9.57
CA SER A 281 -6.94 -18.30 -10.92
C SER A 281 -5.67 -17.42 -10.88
N LEU A 282 -5.67 -16.37 -10.06
CA LEU A 282 -4.52 -15.47 -9.87
C LEU A 282 -3.35 -16.19 -9.19
N LYS A 283 -3.63 -16.96 -8.12
CA LYS A 283 -2.60 -17.79 -7.45
C LYS A 283 -1.95 -18.78 -8.43
N LYS A 284 -2.74 -19.43 -9.29
CA LYS A 284 -2.24 -20.35 -10.34
C LYS A 284 -1.40 -19.63 -11.39
N LYS A 285 -1.85 -18.48 -11.90
CA LYS A 285 -1.10 -17.63 -12.85
C LYS A 285 0.24 -17.23 -12.26
N ASN A 286 0.26 -16.72 -11.04
CA ASN A 286 1.49 -16.31 -10.34
C ASN A 286 2.49 -17.47 -10.15
N LYS A 287 2.01 -18.67 -9.79
CA LYS A 287 2.87 -19.87 -9.71
C LYS A 287 3.48 -20.24 -11.05
N LYS A 288 2.69 -20.18 -12.14
CA LYS A 288 3.19 -20.44 -13.51
C LYS A 288 4.24 -19.42 -13.92
N PHE A 289 4.04 -18.13 -13.65
CA PHE A 289 5.02 -17.08 -13.93
C PHE A 289 6.33 -17.28 -13.17
N LYS A 290 6.27 -17.61 -11.87
CA LYS A 290 7.47 -17.95 -11.07
C LYS A 290 8.20 -19.17 -11.63
N LYS A 291 7.47 -20.22 -12.02
CA LYS A 291 8.06 -21.42 -12.63
C LYS A 291 8.73 -21.11 -13.98
N LYS A 292 8.10 -20.28 -14.82
CA LYS A 292 8.66 -19.85 -16.11
C LYS A 292 9.96 -19.06 -15.89
N LYS A 293 9.97 -18.08 -14.97
CA LYS A 293 11.14 -17.27 -14.65
C LYS A 293 12.33 -18.11 -14.14
N ASN A 294 12.07 -19.13 -13.32
CA ASN A 294 13.11 -20.05 -12.83
C ASN A 294 13.66 -21.00 -13.92
N ILE A 295 12.89 -21.28 -14.97
CA ILE A 295 13.35 -22.08 -16.11
C ILE A 295 14.21 -21.22 -17.05
N THR A 296 13.83 -19.97 -17.27
CA THR A 296 14.57 -19.05 -18.14
C THR A 296 15.88 -18.57 -17.49
N SER A 297 15.96 -18.48 -16.15
CA SER A 297 17.20 -18.07 -15.45
C SER A 297 18.34 -19.11 -15.49
N ASN A 298 18.10 -20.29 -16.06
CA ASN A 298 19.13 -21.33 -16.23
C ASN A 298 19.79 -21.32 -17.63
N CYS A 299 19.37 -20.41 -18.52
CA CYS A 299 20.00 -20.24 -19.83
C CYS A 299 20.16 -18.74 -20.11
N ASP A 300 21.40 -18.29 -19.98
CA ASP A 300 21.92 -17.00 -20.43
C ASP A 300 21.48 -15.70 -19.70
N LYS A 301 22.41 -14.76 -19.82
CA LYS A 301 22.63 -13.51 -19.10
C LYS A 301 21.40 -12.62 -18.91
N MET A 302 21.41 -11.89 -17.78
CA MET A 302 20.44 -10.88 -17.34
C MET A 302 19.99 -9.94 -18.48
N GLU A 303 18.77 -10.13 -18.95
CA GLU A 303 18.05 -9.11 -19.71
C GLU A 303 17.25 -8.23 -18.75
N VAL A 304 17.63 -6.94 -18.74
CA VAL A 304 16.86 -5.84 -18.17
C VAL A 304 15.69 -5.59 -19.10
N GLU A 305 14.52 -6.18 -18.81
CA GLU A 305 13.34 -5.93 -19.63
C GLU A 305 12.52 -4.73 -19.12
N ASN A 306 12.53 -3.70 -19.97
CA ASN A 306 11.50 -2.69 -20.22
C ASN A 306 11.30 -1.58 -19.18
N LEU A 307 12.34 -0.75 -19.03
CA LEU A 307 12.15 0.70 -19.01
C LEU A 307 12.35 1.17 -20.46
N VAL A 308 11.32 1.74 -21.07
CA VAL A 308 11.55 2.65 -22.20
C VAL A 308 12.30 3.84 -21.60
N GLU A 309 13.60 3.90 -21.84
CA GLU A 309 14.37 5.14 -21.71
C GLU A 309 13.70 6.16 -22.62
N VAL A 310 12.93 7.08 -22.03
CA VAL A 310 12.58 8.31 -22.70
C VAL A 310 13.83 9.17 -22.63
N GLU A 311 14.39 9.47 -23.81
CA GLU A 311 15.55 10.32 -24.00
C GLU A 311 15.44 11.59 -23.14
N MET A 312 16.54 11.94 -22.49
CA MET A 312 16.72 13.24 -21.87
C MET A 312 16.72 14.29 -22.98
N ASP A 313 15.68 15.13 -23.04
CA ASP A 313 15.77 16.37 -23.80
C ASP A 313 17.00 17.14 -23.29
N LYS A 314 17.98 17.32 -24.17
CA LYS A 314 19.15 18.14 -23.91
C LYS A 314 18.68 19.58 -23.76
N ASP A 315 19.02 20.20 -22.63
CA ASP A 315 18.88 21.64 -22.46
C ASP A 315 19.50 22.38 -23.66
N PRO A 316 18.85 23.40 -24.23
CA PRO A 316 19.42 24.15 -25.32
C PRO A 316 20.68 24.87 -24.85
N ILE A 317 21.75 24.64 -25.62
CA ILE A 317 23.03 25.34 -25.52
C ILE A 317 22.76 26.84 -25.60
N ILE A 318 23.11 27.57 -24.54
CA ILE A 318 23.17 29.03 -24.55
C ILE A 318 24.36 29.40 -25.44
N ASP A 319 24.09 29.70 -26.70
CA ASP A 319 25.04 30.35 -27.59
C ASP A 319 25.25 31.78 -27.09
N ASN A 320 26.43 32.03 -26.50
CA ASN A 320 26.95 33.36 -26.28
C ASN A 320 27.30 33.99 -27.63
N ALA A 321 26.29 34.55 -28.30
CA ALA A 321 26.50 35.47 -29.41
C ALA A 321 26.77 36.87 -28.85
N ILE A 322 28.06 37.24 -28.90
CA ILE A 322 28.54 38.61 -28.77
C ILE A 322 27.90 39.44 -29.90
N CYS A 323 26.99 40.34 -29.55
CA CYS A 323 26.62 41.45 -30.43
C CYS A 323 27.33 42.72 -29.93
N MET A 324 28.43 43.06 -30.59
CA MET A 324 28.86 44.45 -30.72
C MET A 324 27.93 45.14 -31.72
N GLU A 325 27.36 46.29 -31.35
CA GLU A 325 27.22 47.51 -32.15
C GLU A 325 26.26 48.51 -31.45
N ASN A 326 26.84 49.40 -30.64
CA ASN A 326 26.95 50.83 -30.93
C ASN A 326 27.58 51.57 -29.74
#